data_AF-A0A7K2ALV1-F1
#
_entry.id   AF-A0A7K2ALV1-F1
#
_cell.length_a   1.000
_cell.length_b   1.000
_cell.length_c   1.000
_cell.angle_alpha   90.00
_cell.angle_beta   90.00
_cell.angle_gamma   90.00
#
_symmetry.space_group_name_H-M   'P 1'
#
loop_
_entity.id
_entity.type
_entity.pdbx_description
1 polymer ?
#
loop_
_entity_poly.entity_id
_entity_poly.type
_entity_poly.pdbx_seq_one_letter_code
_entity_poly.pdbx_strand_id
1 'polypeptide(L)'
;MEEKCNSRSSTLKTGGLRTWTHCSVQPGRGKSHEGDRAVGEGRLKPVNVLGGELEPCSMRPLTGYYRTGSCETRGDDIGVHAVCAEMTEEFLEFSKSRGNDLSTPMPVYGFEGLTPGDCWCLCASRWQEAFEAGMAPRVRLESTSVAALEWINLDDLKKHAL
;
A
#
# COMPACT_ATOMS: atom_id res chain seq x y z
N MET A 1 33.06 31.96 -1.58
CA MET A 1 34.06 32.35 -0.57
C MET A 1 33.43 32.13 0.79
N GLU A 2 34.12 31.35 1.60
CA GLU A 2 33.65 30.65 2.80
C GLU A 2 33.23 31.59 3.94
N GLU A 3 32.11 31.28 4.59
CA GLU A 3 31.78 31.84 5.90
C GLU A 3 32.17 30.85 6.99
N LYS A 4 33.18 31.26 7.76
CA LYS A 4 33.79 30.50 8.86
C LYS A 4 32.84 30.44 10.05
N CYS A 5 32.56 29.21 10.49
CA CYS A 5 32.03 28.92 11.82
C CYS A 5 33.10 29.29 12.87
N ASN A 6 32.77 30.15 13.83
CA ASN A 6 33.61 30.34 15.02
C ASN A 6 32.76 30.21 16.28
N SER A 7 33.16 29.24 17.10
CA SER A 7 32.59 28.93 18.40
C SER A 7 32.96 30.02 19.42
N ARG A 8 32.06 30.28 20.36
CA ARG A 8 32.40 30.74 21.73
C ARG A 8 31.20 30.53 22.65
N SER A 9 31.39 29.67 23.63
CA SER A 9 30.56 29.50 24.82
C SER A 9 30.95 30.54 25.86
N SER A 10 29.98 31.19 26.51
CA SER A 10 30.13 31.77 27.86
C SER A 10 28.79 32.28 28.41
N THR A 11 28.28 31.54 29.39
CA THR A 11 27.70 31.96 30.68
C THR A 11 26.86 33.25 30.83
N LEU A 12 25.64 33.05 31.35
CA LEU A 12 24.68 34.04 31.86
C LEU A 12 25.27 35.02 32.88
N LYS A 13 24.75 36.27 32.87
CA LYS A 13 24.23 36.96 34.07
C LYS A 13 23.50 38.27 33.73
N THR A 14 22.37 38.44 34.41
CA THR A 14 21.76 39.70 34.93
C THR A 14 21.24 40.78 33.97
N GLY A 15 19.90 40.94 34.00
CA GLY A 15 19.25 42.15 34.49
C GLY A 15 19.35 43.43 33.65
N GLY A 16 18.27 43.79 32.97
CA GLY A 16 18.12 45.13 32.40
C GLY A 16 16.81 45.33 31.65
N LEU A 17 15.83 45.94 32.31
CA LEU A 17 14.62 46.51 31.70
C LEU A 17 14.99 47.43 30.53
N ARG A 18 14.53 47.13 29.31
CA ARG A 18 14.43 48.12 28.22
C ARG A 18 13.18 47.88 27.39
N THR A 19 12.25 48.81 27.57
CA THR A 19 11.27 49.36 26.63
C THR A 19 11.03 48.60 25.32
N TRP A 20 9.80 48.12 25.14
CA TRP A 20 9.29 47.62 23.87
C TRP A 20 8.94 48.79 22.95
N THR A 21 9.75 49.04 21.92
CA THR A 21 9.35 49.90 20.81
C THR A 21 8.39 49.14 19.91
N HIS A 22 7.13 49.57 19.90
CA HIS A 22 6.07 49.03 19.06
C HIS A 22 6.36 49.44 17.60
N CYS A 23 6.85 48.49 16.80
CA CYS A 23 7.03 48.71 15.36
C CYS A 23 5.76 48.28 14.63
N SER A 24 4.91 49.25 14.30
CA SER A 24 3.67 49.07 13.56
C SER A 24 3.97 48.70 12.10
N VAL A 25 3.89 47.41 11.76
CA VAL A 25 3.96 46.95 10.36
C VAL A 25 2.56 46.97 9.76
N GLN A 26 2.37 47.78 8.72
CA GLN A 26 1.13 47.88 7.95
C GLN A 26 0.90 46.65 7.05
N PRO A 27 -0.36 46.27 6.76
CA PRO A 27 -0.66 45.17 5.87
C PRO A 27 -0.45 45.57 4.41
N GLY A 28 0.63 45.05 3.80
CA GLY A 28 0.89 45.15 2.37
C GLY A 28 -0.07 44.29 1.55
N ARG A 29 -0.82 44.94 0.68
CA ARG A 29 -1.83 44.41 -0.24
C ARG A 29 -1.17 43.50 -1.30
N GLY A 30 -1.81 42.37 -1.58
CA GLY A 30 -1.21 41.22 -2.25
C GLY A 30 -0.94 41.32 -3.75
N LYS A 31 -0.33 40.24 -4.25
CA LYS A 31 -0.56 39.69 -5.59
C LYS A 31 -0.66 38.18 -5.45
N SER A 32 -1.88 37.66 -5.53
CA SER A 32 -2.15 36.23 -5.66
C SER A 32 -1.62 35.77 -7.01
N HIS A 33 -0.71 34.81 -6.99
CA HIS A 33 -0.44 33.98 -8.15
C HIS A 33 -1.61 33.01 -8.26
N GLU A 34 -2.49 33.26 -9.24
CA GLU A 34 -3.53 32.34 -9.66
C GLU A 34 -2.86 31.12 -10.30
N GLY A 35 -2.68 30.07 -9.50
CA GLY A 35 -2.41 28.73 -9.97
C GLY A 35 -3.53 27.88 -9.42
N ASP A 36 -4.52 27.58 -10.25
CA ASP A 36 -5.61 26.67 -9.95
C ASP A 36 -5.05 25.29 -9.59
N ARG A 37 -4.79 25.09 -8.29
CA ARG A 37 -4.65 23.76 -7.73
C ARG A 37 -6.06 23.30 -7.41
N ALA A 38 -6.57 22.43 -8.28
CA ALA A 38 -7.73 21.61 -7.97
C ALA A 38 -7.54 20.99 -6.58
N VAL A 39 -8.35 21.43 -5.62
CA VAL A 39 -8.53 20.71 -4.36
C VAL A 39 -9.34 19.47 -4.70
N GLY A 40 -8.66 18.45 -5.22
CA GLY A 40 -9.19 17.11 -5.36
C GLY A 40 -9.34 16.53 -3.96
N GLU A 41 -10.55 16.10 -3.62
CA GLU A 41 -10.88 15.46 -2.34
C GLU A 41 -9.84 14.40 -1.96
N GLY A 42 -9.22 14.59 -0.79
CA GLY A 42 -8.09 13.81 -0.29
C GLY A 42 -8.48 12.38 0.10
N ARG A 43 -8.80 11.53 -0.88
CA ARG A 43 -8.75 10.08 -0.70
C ARG A 43 -7.32 9.62 -1.02
N LEU A 44 -6.59 9.19 0.00
CA LEU A 44 -5.32 8.49 -0.21
C LEU A 44 -5.62 7.24 -1.05
N LYS A 45 -4.98 7.15 -2.21
CA LYS A 45 -5.09 5.98 -3.06
C LYS A 45 -4.35 4.80 -2.41
N PRO A 46 -4.85 3.57 -2.53
CA PRO A 46 -4.12 2.40 -2.06
C PRO A 46 -2.73 2.32 -2.72
N VAL A 47 -1.76 1.82 -1.98
CA VAL A 47 -0.33 1.79 -2.37
C VAL A 47 0.11 0.34 -2.56
N ASN A 48 0.88 0.09 -3.60
CA ASN A 48 1.45 -1.24 -3.86
C ASN A 48 2.77 -1.47 -3.09
N VAL A 49 3.26 -2.70 -3.09
CA VAL A 49 4.50 -3.09 -2.37
C VAL A 49 5.77 -2.40 -2.90
N LEU A 50 5.71 -1.73 -4.05
CA LEU A 50 6.81 -0.95 -4.63
C LEU A 50 6.73 0.54 -4.24
N GLY A 51 5.68 0.95 -3.51
CA GLY A 51 5.45 2.34 -3.11
C GLY A 51 4.71 3.19 -4.13
N GLY A 52 4.22 2.59 -5.23
CA GLY A 52 3.39 3.25 -6.24
C GLY A 52 1.89 3.13 -5.96
N GLU A 53 1.06 3.71 -6.84
CA GLU A 53 -0.39 3.51 -6.80
C GLU A 53 -0.74 2.04 -7.06
N LEU A 54 -1.71 1.49 -6.33
CA LEU A 54 -2.16 0.11 -6.49
C LEU A 54 -2.94 -0.08 -7.79
N GLU A 55 -2.41 -0.91 -8.68
CA GLU A 55 -3.07 -1.26 -9.92
C GLU A 55 -4.20 -2.28 -9.70
N PRO A 56 -5.21 -2.34 -10.59
CA PRO A 56 -6.18 -3.43 -10.59
C PRO A 56 -5.48 -4.80 -10.73
N CYS A 57 -5.99 -5.80 -10.02
CA CYS A 57 -5.52 -7.18 -10.11
C CYS A 57 -6.28 -7.96 -11.20
N SER A 58 -7.62 -7.98 -11.12
CA SER A 58 -8.46 -8.64 -12.14
C SER A 58 -9.89 -8.11 -12.14
N MET A 59 -10.43 -7.91 -13.34
CA MET A 59 -11.85 -7.58 -13.54
C MET A 59 -12.68 -8.77 -14.01
N ARG A 60 -12.01 -9.85 -14.46
CA ARG A 60 -12.61 -11.08 -14.98
C ARG A 60 -11.63 -12.25 -14.75
N PRO A 61 -11.87 -13.10 -13.73
CA PRO A 61 -12.94 -13.00 -12.73
C PRO A 61 -12.80 -11.75 -11.85
N LEU A 62 -13.92 -11.20 -11.38
CA LEU A 62 -13.90 -10.01 -10.51
C LEU A 62 -13.35 -10.37 -9.12
N THR A 63 -12.20 -9.82 -8.78
CA THR A 63 -11.49 -10.15 -7.54
C THR A 63 -11.53 -9.03 -6.48
N GLY A 64 -10.77 -9.20 -5.40
CA GLY A 64 -10.68 -8.30 -4.26
C GLY A 64 -11.77 -8.57 -3.23
N TYR A 65 -11.46 -8.33 -1.96
CA TYR A 65 -12.42 -8.50 -0.85
C TYR A 65 -13.70 -7.68 -1.09
N TYR A 66 -13.55 -6.41 -1.52
CA TYR A 66 -14.66 -5.51 -1.84
C TYR A 66 -15.27 -5.71 -3.23
N ARG A 67 -14.80 -6.70 -4.00
CA ARG A 67 -15.23 -6.96 -5.39
C ARG A 67 -15.11 -5.74 -6.30
N THR A 68 -14.00 -5.01 -6.17
CA THR A 68 -13.64 -3.85 -7.01
C THR A 68 -12.57 -4.19 -8.06
N GLY A 69 -12.06 -5.41 -8.05
CA GLY A 69 -10.97 -5.88 -8.91
C GLY A 69 -9.58 -5.48 -8.44
N SER A 70 -9.44 -4.83 -7.28
CA SER A 70 -8.17 -4.44 -6.68
C SER A 70 -7.94 -5.14 -5.34
N CYS A 71 -6.68 -5.39 -4.99
CA CYS A 71 -6.27 -6.01 -3.72
C CYS A 71 -6.13 -4.97 -2.60
N GLU A 72 -6.99 -3.96 -2.59
CA GLU A 72 -7.06 -3.00 -1.49
C GLU A 72 -7.60 -3.67 -0.23
N THR A 73 -7.04 -3.31 0.92
CA THR A 73 -7.43 -3.83 2.22
C THR A 73 -7.80 -2.68 3.15
N ARG A 74 -8.78 -2.91 4.03
CA ARG A 74 -9.17 -2.00 5.12
C ARG A 74 -9.42 -2.84 6.38
N GLY A 75 -9.78 -2.20 7.49
CA GLY A 75 -9.85 -2.86 8.79
C GLY A 75 -10.90 -3.98 8.95
N ASP A 76 -11.83 -4.12 8.01
CA ASP A 76 -12.85 -5.18 7.98
C ASP A 76 -12.41 -6.44 7.21
N ASP A 77 -11.36 -6.36 6.39
CA ASP A 77 -10.77 -7.52 5.72
C ASP A 77 -9.75 -8.23 6.64
N ILE A 78 -10.27 -9.07 7.55
CA ILE A 78 -9.45 -9.85 8.49
C ILE A 78 -8.49 -10.81 7.76
N GLY A 79 -8.85 -11.27 6.55
CA GLY A 79 -8.03 -12.17 5.75
C GLY A 79 -6.86 -11.46 5.05
N VAL A 80 -6.94 -10.14 4.91
CA VAL A 80 -5.96 -9.28 4.23
C VAL A 80 -5.70 -9.80 2.82
N HIS A 81 -6.70 -9.69 1.95
CA HIS A 81 -6.65 -10.06 0.54
C HIS A 81 -5.79 -9.07 -0.27
N ALA A 82 -4.51 -8.99 0.08
CA ALA A 82 -3.57 -8.00 -0.39
C ALA A 82 -2.66 -8.49 -1.53
N VAL A 83 -2.57 -9.80 -1.78
CA VAL A 83 -1.61 -10.36 -2.74
C VAL A 83 -2.29 -10.68 -4.06
N CYS A 84 -1.95 -9.95 -5.13
CA CYS A 84 -2.42 -10.29 -6.47
C CYS A 84 -1.55 -11.40 -7.06
N ALA A 85 -2.10 -12.60 -7.18
CA ALA A 85 -1.39 -13.75 -7.72
C ALA A 85 -2.08 -14.33 -8.95
N GLU A 86 -1.29 -14.90 -9.87
CA GLU A 86 -1.78 -15.70 -10.99
C GLU A 86 -1.88 -17.16 -10.54
N MET A 87 -3.09 -17.71 -10.55
CA MET A 87 -3.35 -19.07 -10.09
C MET A 87 -2.60 -20.08 -10.96
N THR A 88 -2.03 -21.10 -10.31
CA THR A 88 -1.47 -22.29 -10.97
C THR A 88 -2.25 -23.52 -10.50
N GLU A 89 -2.17 -24.62 -11.27
CA GLU A 89 -2.82 -25.87 -10.89
C GLU A 89 -2.28 -26.36 -9.53
N GLU A 90 -0.97 -26.32 -9.35
CA GLU A 90 -0.29 -26.78 -8.14
C GLU A 90 -0.69 -25.97 -6.92
N PHE A 91 -0.83 -24.65 -7.07
CA PHE A 91 -1.31 -23.78 -5.99
C PHE A 91 -2.78 -24.07 -5.65
N LEU A 92 -3.65 -24.25 -6.65
CA LEU A 92 -5.07 -24.51 -6.40
C LEU A 92 -5.28 -25.84 -5.67
N GLU A 93 -4.59 -26.90 -6.09
CA GLU A 93 -4.59 -28.20 -5.42
C GLU A 93 -4.04 -28.08 -3.99
N PHE A 94 -2.90 -27.42 -3.80
CA PHE A 94 -2.30 -27.18 -2.50
C PHE A 94 -3.27 -26.41 -1.57
N SER A 95 -3.80 -25.28 -2.04
CA SER A 95 -4.70 -24.42 -1.28
C SER A 95 -5.95 -25.19 -0.85
N LYS A 96 -6.52 -25.99 -1.74
CA LYS A 96 -7.65 -26.88 -1.43
C LYS A 96 -7.29 -27.91 -0.35
N SER A 97 -6.11 -28.52 -0.43
CA SER A 97 -5.62 -29.47 0.58
C SER A 97 -5.42 -28.82 1.97
N ARG A 98 -5.19 -27.50 2.02
CA ARG A 98 -5.10 -26.68 3.24
C ARG A 98 -6.43 -26.07 3.69
N GLY A 99 -7.54 -26.54 3.13
CA GLY A 99 -8.89 -26.10 3.50
C GLY A 99 -9.28 -24.74 2.92
N ASN A 100 -8.57 -24.24 1.90
CA ASN A 100 -8.91 -23.04 1.16
C ASN A 100 -9.20 -23.41 -0.31
N ASP A 101 -10.38 -23.98 -0.55
CA ASP A 101 -10.79 -24.38 -1.90
C ASP A 101 -11.18 -23.16 -2.73
N LEU A 102 -10.30 -22.77 -3.64
CA LEU A 102 -10.54 -21.70 -4.62
C LEU A 102 -10.96 -22.23 -5.99
N SER A 103 -11.05 -23.55 -6.16
CA SER A 103 -11.35 -24.20 -7.44
C SER A 103 -12.83 -24.55 -7.61
N THR A 104 -13.51 -24.92 -6.52
CA THR A 104 -14.91 -25.33 -6.58
C THR A 104 -15.84 -24.10 -6.70
N PRO A 105 -16.72 -24.05 -7.71
CA PRO A 105 -17.71 -22.96 -7.84
C PRO A 105 -18.63 -22.90 -6.62
N MET A 106 -18.90 -21.68 -6.14
CA MET A 106 -19.85 -21.38 -5.06
C MET A 106 -20.85 -20.30 -5.51
N PRO A 107 -21.88 -20.67 -6.32
CA PRO A 107 -22.81 -19.72 -6.94
C PRO A 107 -23.57 -18.83 -5.96
N VAL A 108 -23.84 -19.34 -4.74
CA VAL A 108 -24.52 -18.57 -3.67
C VAL A 108 -23.73 -17.31 -3.28
N TYR A 109 -22.41 -17.34 -3.45
CA TYR A 109 -21.52 -16.21 -3.18
C TYR A 109 -21.05 -15.48 -4.45
N GLY A 110 -21.61 -15.83 -5.63
CA GLY A 110 -21.18 -15.27 -6.91
C GLY A 110 -19.72 -15.60 -7.26
N PHE A 111 -19.21 -16.75 -6.78
CA PHE A 111 -17.85 -17.21 -7.04
C PHE A 111 -17.91 -18.41 -8.00
N GLU A 112 -17.30 -18.28 -9.17
CA GLU A 112 -17.34 -19.30 -10.24
C GLU A 112 -16.29 -20.40 -10.06
N GLY A 113 -15.42 -20.29 -9.05
CA GLY A 113 -14.19 -21.09 -8.97
C GLY A 113 -13.10 -20.50 -9.87
N LEU A 114 -11.85 -20.70 -9.49
CA LEU A 114 -10.69 -20.23 -10.22
C LEU A 114 -10.04 -21.37 -11.00
N THR A 115 -9.40 -20.99 -12.10
CA THR A 115 -8.65 -21.87 -12.98
C THR A 115 -7.22 -21.33 -13.15
N PRO A 116 -6.26 -22.18 -13.59
CA PRO A 116 -4.91 -21.71 -13.87
C PRO A 116 -4.89 -20.54 -14.85
N GLY A 117 -4.12 -19.50 -14.53
CA GLY A 117 -4.03 -18.25 -15.28
C GLY A 117 -4.95 -17.13 -14.77
N ASP A 118 -5.95 -17.43 -13.94
CA ASP A 118 -6.78 -16.40 -13.31
C ASP A 118 -5.94 -15.57 -12.33
N CYS A 119 -6.13 -14.25 -12.35
CA CYS A 119 -5.54 -13.38 -11.33
C CYS A 119 -6.53 -13.14 -10.18
N TRP A 120 -6.05 -13.33 -8.95
CA TRP A 120 -6.89 -13.24 -7.76
C TRP A 120 -6.15 -12.63 -6.57
N CYS A 121 -6.88 -11.84 -5.78
CA CYS A 121 -6.40 -11.31 -4.51
C CYS A 121 -6.48 -12.39 -3.42
N LEU A 122 -5.33 -12.94 -3.06
CA LEU A 122 -5.18 -13.93 -2.00
C LEU A 122 -4.98 -13.25 -0.65
N CYS A 123 -5.45 -13.90 0.41
CA CYS A 123 -5.05 -13.59 1.78
C CYS A 123 -3.52 -13.67 1.89
N ALA A 124 -2.89 -12.66 2.47
CA ALA A 124 -1.43 -12.60 2.61
C ALA A 124 -0.87 -13.84 3.34
N SER A 125 -1.56 -14.29 4.39
CA SER A 125 -1.20 -15.50 5.13
C SER A 125 -1.28 -16.79 4.30
N ARG A 126 -2.22 -16.89 3.35
CA ARG A 126 -2.36 -18.06 2.47
C ARG A 126 -1.29 -18.11 1.39
N TRP A 127 -0.88 -16.95 0.88
CA TRP A 127 0.28 -16.89 -0.02
C TRP A 127 1.56 -17.26 0.73
N GLN A 128 1.76 -16.76 1.95
CA GLN A 128 2.91 -17.11 2.79
C GLN A 128 2.97 -18.61 3.12
N GLU A 129 1.83 -19.22 3.47
CA GLU A 129 1.73 -20.68 3.69
C GLU A 129 2.15 -21.48 2.45
N ALA A 130 1.73 -21.03 1.26
CA ALA A 130 2.13 -21.65 0.00
C ALA A 130 3.62 -21.45 -0.30
N PHE A 131 4.17 -20.28 -0.01
CA PHE A 131 5.60 -19.98 -0.18
C PHE A 131 6.47 -20.91 0.67
N GLU A 132 6.14 -21.08 1.96
CA GLU A 132 6.85 -21.98 2.86
C GLU A 132 6.77 -23.45 2.43
N ALA A 133 5.68 -23.82 1.75
CA ALA A 133 5.49 -25.15 1.19
C ALA A 133 6.13 -25.33 -0.21
N GLY A 134 6.74 -24.30 -0.80
CA GLY A 134 7.28 -24.33 -2.16
C GLY A 134 6.22 -24.37 -3.27
N MET A 135 4.99 -23.95 -2.97
CA MET A 135 3.81 -23.97 -3.85
C MET A 135 3.26 -22.56 -4.12
N ALA A 136 4.04 -21.50 -3.84
CA ALA A 136 3.58 -20.13 -4.04
C ALA A 136 3.36 -19.82 -5.53
N PRO A 137 2.19 -19.26 -5.89
CA PRO A 137 1.94 -18.77 -7.23
C PRO A 137 2.71 -17.46 -7.48
N ARG A 138 2.95 -17.15 -8.75
CA ARG A 138 3.61 -15.89 -9.14
C ARG A 138 2.70 -14.68 -8.83
N VAL A 139 3.31 -13.52 -8.57
CA VAL A 139 2.63 -12.31 -8.08
C VAL A 139 2.82 -11.09 -8.97
N ARG A 140 1.79 -10.25 -9.11
CA ARG A 140 1.90 -8.93 -9.75
C ARG A 140 2.20 -7.90 -8.68
N LEU A 141 3.41 -7.34 -8.68
CA LEU A 141 3.88 -6.47 -7.61
C LEU A 141 3.10 -5.14 -7.60
N GLU A 142 2.82 -4.57 -8.76
CA GLU A 142 2.08 -3.32 -8.93
C GLU A 142 0.62 -3.43 -8.49
N SER A 143 0.04 -4.64 -8.52
CA SER A 143 -1.32 -4.95 -8.06
C SER A 143 -1.37 -5.57 -6.66
N THR A 144 -0.23 -5.72 -5.97
CA THR A 144 -0.14 -6.27 -4.62
C THR A 144 -0.03 -5.14 -3.60
N SER A 145 -0.97 -5.08 -2.67
CA SER A 145 -1.05 -4.01 -1.65
C SER A 145 0.12 -4.08 -0.68
N VAL A 146 0.60 -2.90 -0.26
CA VAL A 146 1.66 -2.76 0.75
C VAL A 146 1.33 -3.49 2.07
N ALA A 147 0.05 -3.70 2.37
CA ALA A 147 -0.40 -4.44 3.55
C ALA A 147 0.10 -5.90 3.56
N ALA A 148 0.42 -6.48 2.40
CA ALA A 148 1.00 -7.82 2.33
C ALA A 148 2.34 -7.93 3.07
N LEU A 149 3.08 -6.82 3.22
CA LEU A 149 4.41 -6.79 3.85
C LEU A 149 4.37 -6.97 5.38
N GLU A 150 3.19 -6.96 6.00
CA GLU A 150 3.03 -7.36 7.39
C GLU A 150 3.17 -8.89 7.59
N TRP A 151 2.99 -9.68 6.51
CA TRP A 151 3.13 -11.14 6.52
C TRP A 151 4.31 -11.66 5.70
N ILE A 152 4.64 -10.98 4.60
CA ILE A 152 5.54 -11.50 3.56
C ILE A 152 6.71 -10.55 3.35
N ASN A 153 7.93 -11.08 3.24
CA ASN A 153 9.08 -10.26 2.88
C ASN A 153 8.99 -9.80 1.41
N LEU A 154 9.30 -8.53 1.15
CA LEU A 154 9.31 -7.98 -0.21
C LEU A 154 10.20 -8.78 -1.18
N ASP A 155 11.34 -9.28 -0.70
CA ASP A 155 12.26 -10.05 -1.54
C ASP A 155 11.68 -11.40 -1.97
N ASP A 156 10.82 -12.00 -1.17
CA ASP A 156 10.16 -13.27 -1.51
C ASP A 156 9.07 -13.06 -2.56
N LEU A 157 8.33 -11.94 -2.47
CA LEU A 157 7.42 -11.48 -3.53
C LEU A 157 8.18 -11.21 -4.83
N LYS A 158 9.33 -10.51 -4.77
CA LYS A 158 10.15 -10.20 -5.95
C LYS A 158 10.69 -11.45 -6.66
N LYS A 159 11.07 -12.49 -5.91
CA LYS A 159 11.50 -13.78 -6.49
C LYS A 159 10.38 -14.49 -7.26
N HIS A 160 9.13 -14.17 -6.94
CA HIS A 160 7.93 -14.74 -7.55
C HIS A 160 7.21 -13.75 -8.46
N ALA A 161 7.85 -12.63 -8.85
CA ALA A 161 7.22 -11.64 -9.71
C ALA A 161 6.84 -12.21 -11.09
N LEU A 162 5.69 -11.78 -11.61
CA LEU A 162 5.19 -12.12 -12.94
C LEU A 162 5.95 -11.41 -14.08
#